data_AF-A0AA43DLE3-F1
#
_entry.id   AF-A0AA43DLE3-F1
#
_cell.length_a   1.000
_cell.length_b   1.000
_cell.length_c   1.000
_cell.angle_alpha   90.00
_cell.angle_beta   90.00
_cell.angle_gamma   90.00
#
_symmetry.space_group_name_H-M   'P 1'
#
loop_
_entity.id
_entity.type
_entity.pdbx_description
1 polymer ?
#
loop_
_entity_poly.entity_id
_entity_poly.type
_entity_poly.pdbx_seq_one_letter_code
_entity_poly.pdbx_strand_id
1 'polypeptide(L)'
;MSFQSPWLLFGLLFLAVAVGIWMFAERRSMRYAVRYPNLDVLATVVSGRSWLRLVAPALFLVGLASLLLALARPEVERMLLKERATVILVVDTSRSMQAEDVEPTRLGAAQEALRTFLDEAPDGLRVGLVVFAGEAQVATPPTRDHELVETAVDEIDSFLVFGGTAIGDALQTAVELGRQATGEPPPEGQIAAGRPQLARTLAQATGCAEESPVSILFLSDGAQTRGVLQPLEGAALAKGACFPVNTIALGTPAGVIDRGQFGFGFAPGQGGEQLIPVPPDPETLRAIAETTGGQFSEARTAETLERAYGNLGSRLGREPGKSEITFLFVAIAAGLLLVAGVLSAVVAPRLP
;
A
#
# COMPACT_ATOMS: atom_id res chain seq x y z
N MET A 1 -18.46 6.08 6.64
CA MET A 1 -18.00 6.83 7.83
C MET A 1 -18.42 6.04 9.06
N SER A 2 -17.46 5.67 9.90
CA SER A 2 -17.70 5.01 11.18
C SER A 2 -17.23 5.90 12.32
N PHE A 3 -17.62 5.58 13.56
CA PHE A 3 -17.09 6.25 14.75
C PHE A 3 -16.29 5.23 15.54
N GLN A 4 -15.09 5.62 15.97
CA GLN A 4 -14.27 4.76 16.83
C GLN A 4 -14.92 4.57 18.20
N SER A 5 -15.56 5.64 18.71
CA SER A 5 -16.17 5.70 20.04
C SER A 5 -17.62 6.16 19.95
N PRO A 6 -18.54 5.33 19.41
CA PRO A 6 -19.93 5.72 19.14
C PRO A 6 -20.71 6.07 20.41
N TRP A 7 -20.32 5.58 21.58
CA TRP A 7 -20.95 5.94 22.86
C TRP A 7 -20.82 7.44 23.21
N LEU A 8 -19.80 8.14 22.70
CA LEU A 8 -19.65 9.58 22.95
C LEU A 8 -20.72 10.42 22.25
N LEU A 9 -21.46 9.84 21.29
CA LEU A 9 -22.63 10.48 20.67
C LEU A 9 -23.76 10.74 21.67
N PHE A 10 -23.82 10.02 22.80
CA PHE A 10 -24.76 10.34 23.89
C PHE A 10 -24.53 11.75 24.47
N GLY A 11 -23.35 12.34 24.26
CA GLY A 11 -23.09 13.74 24.59
C GLY A 11 -24.02 14.71 23.84
N LEU A 12 -24.39 14.41 22.59
CA LEU A 12 -25.37 15.22 21.84
C LEU A 12 -26.76 15.13 22.46
N LEU A 13 -27.15 13.96 22.94
CA LEU A 13 -28.42 13.77 23.62
C LEU A 13 -28.46 14.58 24.93
N PHE A 14 -27.37 14.53 25.70
CA PHE A 14 -27.24 15.34 26.92
C PHE A 14 -27.31 16.84 26.62
N LEU A 15 -26.65 17.29 25.55
CA LEU A 15 -26.74 18.68 25.07
C LEU A 15 -28.18 19.07 24.72
N ALA A 16 -28.91 18.24 23.99
CA ALA A 16 -30.31 18.49 23.64
C ALA A 16 -31.22 18.54 24.88
N VAL A 17 -31.00 17.65 25.85
CA VAL A 17 -31.72 17.64 27.14
C VAL A 17 -31.43 18.91 27.94
N ALA A 18 -30.17 19.34 28.03
CA ALA A 18 -29.79 20.57 28.73
C ALA A 18 -30.47 21.81 28.12
N VAL A 19 -30.51 21.92 26.78
CA VAL A 19 -31.24 22.98 26.08
C VAL A 19 -32.75 22.91 26.37
N GLY A 20 -33.33 21.70 26.37
CA GLY A 20 -34.74 21.49 26.69
C GLY A 20 -35.11 21.89 28.13
N ILE A 21 -34.27 21.54 29.11
CA ILE A 21 -34.43 21.94 30.51
C ILE A 21 -34.36 23.46 30.64
N TRP A 22 -33.38 24.09 30.00
CA TRP A 22 -33.24 25.55 30.00
C TRP A 22 -34.48 26.24 29.42
N MET A 23 -34.96 25.81 28.24
CA MET A 23 -36.18 26.36 27.65
C MET A 23 -37.43 26.15 28.53
N PHE A 24 -37.53 25.01 29.22
CA PHE A 24 -38.62 24.73 30.14
C PHE A 24 -38.58 25.63 31.37
N ALA A 25 -37.40 25.83 31.96
CA ALA A 25 -37.18 26.74 33.09
C ALA A 25 -37.53 28.19 32.71
N GLU A 26 -37.12 28.65 31.53
CA GLU A 26 -37.42 29.99 31.02
C GLU A 26 -38.94 30.19 30.87
N ARG A 27 -39.64 29.22 30.25
CA ARG A 27 -41.11 29.24 30.12
C ARG A 27 -41.83 29.22 31.46
N ARG A 28 -41.25 28.60 32.48
CA ARG A 28 -41.83 28.55 33.84
C ARG A 28 -41.67 29.87 34.57
N SER A 29 -40.54 30.56 34.40
CA SER A 29 -40.31 31.88 35.00
C SER A 29 -41.26 32.95 34.44
N MET A 30 -41.58 32.87 33.14
CA MET A 30 -42.52 33.77 32.46
C MET A 30 -43.96 33.65 33.01
N ARG A 31 -44.33 32.49 33.57
CA ARG A 31 -45.64 32.29 34.23
C ARG A 31 -45.70 32.91 35.63
N TYR A 32 -44.56 33.22 36.24
CA TYR A 32 -44.46 33.78 37.59
C TYR A 32 -44.26 35.31 37.63
N ALA A 33 -44.09 35.94 36.46
CA ALA A 33 -43.84 37.38 36.35
C ALA A 33 -44.98 38.11 35.63
N VAL A 34 -46.14 38.25 36.29
CA VAL A 34 -47.14 39.27 35.95
C VAL A 34 -47.58 40.00 37.21
N ARG A 35 -46.71 40.91 37.68
CA ARG A 35 -47.03 41.96 38.67
C ARG A 35 -46.26 43.26 38.37
N TYR A 36 -46.21 43.68 37.10
CA TYR A 36 -45.72 45.01 36.72
C TYR A 36 -46.75 45.71 35.81
N PRO A 37 -47.39 46.81 36.26
CA PRO A 37 -48.50 47.46 35.53
C PRO A 37 -48.09 48.36 34.35
N ASN A 38 -46.81 48.44 33.95
CA ASN A 38 -46.36 49.37 32.91
C ASN A 38 -45.56 48.64 31.81
N LEU A 39 -46.29 48.10 30.83
CA LEU A 39 -45.74 47.43 29.64
C LEU A 39 -45.39 48.43 28.51
N ASP A 40 -45.98 49.64 28.54
CA ASP A 40 -45.86 50.63 27.45
C ASP A 40 -44.51 51.34 27.40
N VAL A 41 -43.82 51.45 28.54
CA VAL A 41 -42.46 52.05 28.63
C VAL A 41 -41.37 51.06 28.19
N LEU A 42 -41.65 49.75 28.25
CA LEU A 42 -40.70 48.72 27.85
C LEU A 42 -40.69 48.49 26.32
N ALA A 43 -41.85 48.65 25.67
CA ALA A 43 -41.99 48.50 24.22
C ALA A 43 -41.26 49.59 23.41
N THR A 44 -41.04 50.77 23.99
CA THR A 44 -40.39 51.92 23.34
C THR A 44 -38.86 51.87 23.35
N VAL A 45 -38.23 50.99 24.14
CA VAL A 45 -36.76 50.88 24.27
C VAL A 45 -36.20 49.61 23.62
N VAL A 46 -37.04 48.63 23.27
CA VAL A 46 -36.57 47.36 22.66
C VAL A 46 -36.54 47.47 21.14
N SER A 47 -35.44 48.01 20.61
CA SER A 47 -35.19 48.10 19.17
C SER A 47 -35.05 46.72 18.50
N GLY A 48 -36.08 46.32 17.74
CA GLY A 48 -36.06 45.90 16.32
C GLY A 48 -35.25 44.69 15.81
N ARG A 49 -34.32 44.08 16.55
CA ARG A 49 -33.50 42.98 16.00
C ARG A 49 -33.37 41.78 16.95
N SER A 50 -34.52 41.24 17.35
CA SER A 50 -34.64 40.09 18.26
C SER A 50 -33.98 38.81 17.72
N TRP A 51 -34.00 38.58 16.41
CA TRP A 51 -33.45 37.36 15.81
C TRP A 51 -31.92 37.27 15.93
N LEU A 52 -31.20 38.39 15.87
CA LEU A 52 -29.74 38.44 16.03
C LEU A 52 -29.30 37.99 17.44
N ARG A 53 -30.16 38.13 18.45
CA ARG A 53 -29.90 37.65 19.81
C ARG A 53 -29.86 36.13 19.90
N LEU A 54 -30.51 35.43 18.97
CA LEU A 54 -30.54 33.96 18.90
C LEU A 54 -29.37 33.40 18.08
N VAL A 55 -28.73 34.21 17.23
CA VAL A 55 -27.65 33.75 16.33
C VAL A 55 -26.41 33.33 17.11
N ALA A 56 -25.96 34.14 18.08
CA ALA A 56 -24.79 33.82 18.91
C ALA A 56 -24.96 32.52 19.72
N PRO A 57 -26.04 32.30 20.50
CA PRO A 57 -26.25 31.04 21.21
C PRO A 57 -26.49 29.85 20.27
N ALA A 58 -27.12 30.05 19.10
CA ALA A 58 -27.26 28.99 18.11
C ALA A 58 -25.89 28.55 17.55
N LEU A 59 -25.03 29.50 17.16
CA LEU A 59 -23.66 29.20 16.71
C LEU A 59 -22.84 28.49 17.80
N PHE A 60 -22.99 28.92 19.05
CA PHE A 60 -22.34 28.26 20.20
C PHE A 60 -22.79 26.81 20.35
N LEU A 61 -24.10 26.54 20.26
CA LEU A 61 -24.64 25.17 20.33
C LEU A 61 -24.18 24.30 19.15
N VAL A 62 -24.12 24.84 17.93
CA VAL A 62 -23.59 24.12 16.77
C VAL A 62 -22.09 23.85 16.92
N GLY A 63 -21.31 24.81 17.43
CA GLY A 63 -19.90 24.64 17.74
C GLY A 63 -19.66 23.55 18.80
N LEU A 64 -20.47 23.55 19.86
CA LEU A 64 -20.40 22.53 20.92
C LEU A 64 -20.82 21.15 20.41
N ALA A 65 -21.87 21.06 19.58
CA ALA A 65 -22.26 19.82 18.92
C ALA A 65 -21.16 19.30 17.99
N SER A 66 -20.49 20.18 17.25
CA SER A 66 -19.34 19.83 16.39
C SER A 66 -18.16 19.28 17.20
N LEU A 67 -17.88 19.85 18.39
CA LEU A 67 -16.86 19.34 19.30
C LEU A 67 -17.20 17.95 19.86
N LEU A 68 -18.47 17.71 20.19
CA LEU A 68 -18.95 16.39 20.62
C LEU A 68 -18.85 15.35 19.50
N LEU A 69 -19.11 15.74 18.24
CA LEU A 69 -18.84 14.89 17.08
C LEU A 69 -17.36 14.58 16.93
N ALA A 70 -16.47 15.56 17.11
CA ALA A 70 -15.03 15.35 17.08
C ALA A 70 -14.60 14.33 18.14
N LEU A 71 -15.18 14.42 19.35
CA LEU A 71 -14.86 13.52 20.45
C LEU A 71 -15.24 12.07 20.14
N ALA A 72 -16.31 11.84 19.36
CA ALA A 72 -16.71 10.51 18.89
C ALA A 72 -15.72 9.89 17.88
N ARG A 73 -14.66 10.62 17.49
CA ARG A 73 -13.60 10.21 16.56
C ARG A 73 -14.20 9.67 15.25
N PRO A 74 -14.72 10.56 14.39
CA PRO A 74 -15.23 10.17 13.10
C PRO A 74 -14.10 9.65 12.22
N GLU A 75 -14.32 8.50 11.60
CA GLU A 75 -13.36 7.80 10.76
C GLU A 75 -13.91 7.61 9.34
N VAL A 76 -13.00 7.70 8.36
CA VAL A 76 -13.26 7.41 6.95
C VAL A 76 -12.33 6.31 6.50
N GLU A 77 -12.86 5.39 5.69
CA GLU A 77 -12.07 4.37 5.02
C GLU A 77 -11.15 5.03 3.98
N ARG A 78 -9.85 4.77 4.08
CA ARG A 78 -8.81 5.23 3.15
C ARG A 78 -7.79 4.12 2.96
N MET A 79 -7.20 4.05 1.77
CA MET A 79 -6.05 3.18 1.54
C MET A 79 -4.85 3.75 2.31
N LEU A 80 -4.40 3.06 3.34
CA LEU A 80 -3.21 3.40 4.12
C LEU A 80 -2.03 2.55 3.66
N LEU A 81 -0.82 3.07 3.80
CA LEU A 81 0.37 2.27 3.52
C LEU A 81 0.53 1.18 4.58
N LYS A 82 0.77 -0.06 4.15
CA LYS A 82 1.12 -1.16 5.04
C LYS A 82 2.49 -0.85 5.66
N GLU A 83 2.53 -0.71 6.98
CA GLU A 83 3.79 -0.46 7.68
C GLU A 83 4.78 -1.60 7.37
N ARG A 84 5.89 -1.26 6.69
CA ARG A 84 7.00 -2.17 6.34
C ARG A 84 6.76 -3.16 5.19
N ALA A 85 5.80 -2.89 4.30
CA ALA A 85 5.70 -3.65 3.06
C ALA A 85 7.05 -3.66 2.29
N THR A 86 7.45 -4.84 1.84
CA THR A 86 8.65 -5.10 1.06
C THR A 86 8.26 -5.90 -0.18
N VAL A 87 8.70 -5.44 -1.35
CA VAL A 87 8.61 -6.20 -2.60
C VAL A 87 10.02 -6.59 -3.02
N ILE A 88 10.22 -7.88 -3.29
CA ILE A 88 11.46 -8.38 -3.88
C ILE A 88 11.20 -8.63 -5.36
N LEU A 89 11.80 -7.82 -6.22
CA LEU A 89 11.80 -7.99 -7.66
C LEU A 89 12.84 -9.05 -8.01
N VAL A 90 12.45 -10.07 -8.76
CA VAL A 90 13.33 -11.15 -9.23
C VAL A 90 13.26 -11.17 -10.75
N VAL A 91 14.37 -10.83 -11.40
CA VAL A 91 14.41 -10.60 -12.85
C VAL A 91 15.36 -11.58 -13.52
N ASP A 92 14.85 -12.31 -14.50
CA ASP A 92 15.64 -13.16 -15.37
C ASP A 92 16.45 -12.33 -16.36
N THR A 93 17.75 -12.61 -16.44
CA THR A 93 18.74 -11.95 -17.30
C THR A 93 19.42 -12.96 -18.22
N SER A 94 18.88 -14.17 -18.30
CA SER A 94 19.39 -15.24 -19.16
C SER A 94 19.30 -14.83 -20.64
N ARG A 95 20.05 -15.54 -21.50
CA ARG A 95 20.15 -15.19 -22.91
C ARG A 95 18.83 -15.22 -23.67
N SER A 96 17.87 -16.04 -23.24
CA SER A 96 16.55 -16.09 -23.86
C SER A 96 15.73 -14.81 -23.62
N MET A 97 16.10 -14.00 -22.63
CA MET A 97 15.54 -12.66 -22.40
C MET A 97 16.04 -11.61 -23.41
N GLN A 98 17.03 -11.94 -24.24
CA GLN A 98 17.47 -11.08 -25.36
C GLN A 98 16.65 -11.32 -26.65
N ALA A 99 15.64 -12.20 -26.61
CA ALA A 99 14.75 -12.39 -27.74
C ALA A 99 13.93 -11.11 -28.02
N GLU A 100 13.77 -10.81 -29.31
CA GLU A 100 13.05 -9.62 -29.82
C GLU A 100 11.56 -9.89 -30.09
N ASP A 101 11.03 -11.01 -29.60
CA ASP A 101 9.61 -11.35 -29.75
C ASP A 101 8.67 -10.53 -28.85
N VAL A 102 9.26 -9.72 -27.97
CA VAL A 102 8.63 -8.61 -27.26
C VAL A 102 9.52 -7.40 -27.48
N GLU A 103 9.01 -6.36 -28.16
CA GLU A 103 9.79 -5.15 -28.45
C GLU A 103 10.17 -4.39 -27.17
N PRO A 104 11.40 -3.82 -27.07
CA PRO A 104 12.53 -4.00 -27.99
C PRO A 104 13.22 -5.36 -27.85
N THR A 105 13.37 -5.85 -26.62
CA THR A 105 13.72 -7.22 -26.25
C THR A 105 12.91 -7.59 -25.01
N ARG A 106 12.77 -8.88 -24.67
CA ARG A 106 12.12 -9.27 -23.40
C ARG A 106 12.76 -8.56 -22.20
N LEU A 107 14.09 -8.47 -22.15
CA LEU A 107 14.80 -7.77 -21.07
C LEU A 107 14.58 -6.26 -21.10
N GLY A 108 14.56 -5.63 -22.28
CA GLY A 108 14.26 -4.20 -22.40
C GLY A 108 12.83 -3.87 -21.97
N ALA A 109 11.86 -4.68 -22.38
CA ALA A 109 10.47 -4.55 -21.94
C ALA A 109 10.33 -4.75 -20.42
N ALA A 110 11.10 -5.69 -19.86
CA ALA A 110 11.19 -5.89 -18.41
C ALA A 110 11.69 -4.65 -17.69
N GLN A 111 12.80 -4.05 -18.14
CA GLN A 111 13.33 -2.82 -17.56
C GLN A 111 12.31 -1.68 -17.59
N GLU A 112 11.65 -1.46 -18.73
CA GLU A 112 10.64 -0.41 -18.86
C GLU A 112 9.47 -0.62 -17.89
N ALA A 113 8.92 -1.83 -17.81
CA ALA A 113 7.84 -2.13 -16.88
C ALA A 113 8.24 -2.02 -15.40
N LEU A 114 9.50 -2.33 -15.07
CA LEU A 114 10.04 -2.16 -13.72
C LEU A 114 10.20 -0.67 -13.36
N ARG A 115 10.58 0.19 -14.32
CA ARG A 115 10.60 1.65 -14.09
C ARG A 115 9.19 2.17 -13.79
N THR A 116 8.20 1.81 -14.62
CA THR A 116 6.79 2.19 -14.38
C THR A 116 6.30 1.70 -13.01
N PHE A 117 6.71 0.49 -12.58
CA PHE A 117 6.38 0.00 -11.24
C PHE A 117 6.99 0.85 -10.12
N LEU A 118 8.27 1.20 -10.23
CA LEU A 118 8.99 2.00 -9.22
C LEU A 118 8.41 3.42 -9.12
N ASP A 119 7.98 3.98 -10.25
CA ASP A 119 7.32 5.30 -10.33
C ASP A 119 5.94 5.31 -9.67
N GLU A 120 5.14 4.25 -9.84
CA GLU A 120 3.81 4.14 -9.25
C GLU A 120 3.83 3.62 -7.80
N ALA A 121 4.95 3.02 -7.38
CA ALA A 121 5.11 2.44 -6.06
C ALA A 121 5.08 3.53 -4.96
N PRO A 122 4.41 3.29 -3.83
CA PRO A 122 4.39 4.27 -2.74
C PRO A 122 5.77 4.50 -2.09
N ASP A 123 6.11 5.74 -1.72
CA ASP A 123 7.40 6.13 -1.09
C ASP A 123 7.81 5.32 0.16
N GLY A 124 6.84 4.72 0.86
CA GLY A 124 7.09 3.92 2.05
C GLY A 124 7.38 2.44 1.79
N LEU A 125 7.17 1.97 0.55
CA LEU A 125 7.44 0.61 0.09
C LEU A 125 8.95 0.38 0.07
N ARG A 126 9.39 -0.79 0.53
CA ARG A 126 10.79 -1.21 0.34
C ARG A 126 10.88 -2.10 -0.87
N VAL A 127 11.76 -1.77 -1.81
CA VAL A 127 11.97 -2.59 -3.01
C VAL A 127 13.39 -3.12 -2.98
N GLY A 128 13.53 -4.43 -3.16
CA GLY A 128 14.80 -5.11 -3.40
C GLY A 128 14.83 -5.71 -4.80
N LEU A 129 16.02 -5.86 -5.38
CA LEU A 129 16.23 -6.42 -6.71
C LEU A 129 17.18 -7.61 -6.64
N VAL A 130 16.71 -8.73 -7.15
CA VAL A 130 17.48 -9.96 -7.42
C VAL A 130 17.50 -10.15 -8.92
N VAL A 131 18.69 -10.33 -9.47
CA VAL A 131 18.90 -10.67 -10.87
C VAL A 131 19.42 -12.10 -10.94
N PHE A 132 18.98 -12.87 -11.93
CA PHE A 132 19.45 -14.24 -12.07
C PHE A 132 19.61 -14.67 -13.52
N ALA A 133 20.52 -15.62 -13.73
CA ALA A 133 20.67 -16.40 -14.95
C ALA A 133 21.09 -17.81 -14.52
N GLY A 134 22.33 -18.23 -14.77
CA GLY A 134 22.87 -19.49 -14.24
C GLY A 134 23.05 -19.50 -12.72
N GLU A 135 23.17 -18.33 -12.12
CA GLU A 135 23.28 -18.08 -10.68
C GLU A 135 22.40 -16.87 -10.34
N ALA A 136 21.94 -16.80 -9.08
CA ALA A 136 21.15 -15.68 -8.58
C ALA A 136 22.00 -14.74 -7.73
N GLN A 137 21.83 -13.44 -7.93
CA GLN A 137 22.59 -12.40 -7.23
C GLN A 137 21.66 -11.28 -6.77
N VAL A 138 21.93 -10.73 -5.59
CA VAL A 138 21.21 -9.55 -5.07
C VAL A 138 21.85 -8.30 -5.68
N ALA A 139 21.14 -7.64 -6.59
CA ALA A 139 21.58 -6.37 -7.17
C ALA A 139 21.40 -5.23 -6.15
N THR A 140 20.23 -5.17 -5.51
CA THR A 140 19.91 -4.12 -4.53
C THR A 140 19.18 -4.70 -3.32
N PRO A 141 19.71 -4.54 -2.09
CA PRO A 141 18.99 -4.88 -0.87
C PRO A 141 17.72 -4.03 -0.71
N PRO A 142 16.68 -4.51 0.00
CA PRO A 142 15.42 -3.80 0.15
C PRO A 142 15.57 -2.39 0.74
N THR A 143 15.30 -1.38 -0.08
CA THR A 143 15.44 0.04 0.26
C THR A 143 14.17 0.81 -0.10
N ARG A 144 13.96 1.97 0.53
CA ARG A 144 12.89 2.93 0.14
C ARG A 144 13.34 3.90 -0.94
N ASP A 145 14.64 3.88 -1.23
CA ASP A 145 15.24 4.71 -2.26
C ASP A 145 15.00 4.04 -3.61
N HIS A 146 13.90 4.40 -4.27
CA HIS A 146 13.53 3.81 -5.55
C HIS A 146 14.48 4.22 -6.67
N GLU A 147 15.14 5.39 -6.60
CA GLU A 147 16.17 5.81 -7.56
C GLU A 147 17.39 4.87 -7.54
N LEU A 148 17.80 4.39 -6.37
CA LEU A 148 18.86 3.38 -6.27
C LEU A 148 18.47 2.04 -6.90
N VAL A 149 17.20 1.65 -6.79
CA VAL A 149 16.70 0.42 -7.43
C VAL A 149 16.59 0.62 -8.94
N GLU A 150 16.11 1.78 -9.40
CA GLU A 150 16.01 2.15 -10.80
C GLU A 150 17.37 2.14 -11.49
N THR A 151 18.39 2.73 -10.85
CA THR A 151 19.78 2.69 -11.35
C THR A 151 20.26 1.24 -11.53
N ALA A 152 19.94 0.36 -10.58
CA ALA A 152 20.29 -1.05 -10.67
C ALA A 152 19.51 -1.77 -11.79
N VAL A 153 18.27 -1.36 -12.09
CA VAL A 153 17.49 -1.86 -13.23
C VAL A 153 18.12 -1.47 -14.57
N ASP A 154 18.59 -0.22 -14.68
CA ASP A 154 19.29 0.27 -15.88
C ASP A 154 20.59 -0.48 -16.15
N GLU A 155 21.27 -0.91 -15.10
CA GLU A 155 22.52 -1.66 -15.19
C GLU A 155 22.31 -3.18 -15.35
N ILE A 156 21.07 -3.69 -15.43
CA ILE A 156 20.79 -5.14 -15.53
C ILE A 156 21.55 -5.81 -16.69
N ASP A 157 21.71 -5.14 -17.82
CA ASP A 157 22.47 -5.66 -18.97
C ASP A 157 23.97 -5.86 -18.68
N SER A 158 24.52 -5.20 -17.66
CA SER A 158 25.89 -5.42 -17.21
C SER A 158 26.04 -6.71 -16.40
N PHE A 159 24.95 -7.20 -15.81
CA PHE A 159 24.90 -8.44 -15.03
C PHE A 159 24.69 -9.69 -15.91
N LEU A 160 24.88 -9.60 -17.23
CA LEU A 160 24.78 -10.74 -18.14
C LEU A 160 25.84 -11.81 -17.80
N VAL A 161 25.50 -12.70 -16.86
CA VAL A 161 26.34 -13.82 -16.43
C VAL A 161 26.22 -14.96 -17.45
N PHE A 162 27.33 -15.67 -17.66
CA PHE A 162 27.40 -16.81 -18.58
C PHE A 162 26.54 -18.00 -18.14
N GLY A 163 25.37 -18.12 -18.78
CA GLY A 163 24.74 -19.37 -19.16
C GLY A 163 23.74 -19.97 -18.17
N GLY A 164 22.59 -20.36 -18.70
CA GLY A 164 21.53 -21.08 -18.00
C GLY A 164 20.55 -20.18 -17.25
N THR A 165 19.58 -20.82 -16.61
CA THR A 165 18.46 -20.20 -15.90
C THR A 165 18.21 -21.02 -14.64
N ALA A 166 18.37 -20.44 -13.45
CA ALA A 166 18.30 -21.10 -12.14
C ALA A 166 17.16 -20.52 -11.29
N ILE A 167 15.91 -20.84 -11.66
CA ILE A 167 14.68 -20.32 -11.04
C ILE A 167 14.58 -20.72 -9.57
N GLY A 168 14.84 -21.99 -9.23
CA GLY A 168 14.77 -22.49 -7.85
C GLY A 168 15.72 -21.76 -6.91
N ASP A 169 16.97 -21.57 -7.35
CA ASP A 169 18.01 -20.86 -6.58
C ASP A 169 17.67 -19.36 -6.47
N ALA A 170 17.12 -18.75 -7.52
CA ALA A 170 16.65 -17.36 -7.48
C ALA A 170 15.52 -17.15 -6.47
N LEU A 171 14.58 -18.08 -6.37
CA LEU A 171 13.53 -18.06 -5.35
C LEU A 171 14.13 -18.20 -3.94
N GLN A 172 15.13 -19.06 -3.75
CA GLN A 172 15.83 -19.15 -2.47
C GLN A 172 16.47 -17.81 -2.09
N THR A 173 17.23 -17.19 -2.99
CA THR A 173 17.86 -15.88 -2.75
C THR A 173 16.82 -14.81 -2.41
N ALA A 174 15.69 -14.77 -3.14
CA ALA A 174 14.61 -13.84 -2.88
C ALA A 174 13.98 -14.04 -1.48
N VAL A 175 13.79 -15.30 -1.06
CA VAL A 175 13.28 -15.64 0.27
C VAL A 175 14.28 -15.21 1.35
N GLU A 176 15.56 -15.49 1.18
CA GLU A 176 16.60 -15.09 2.12
C GLU A 176 16.66 -13.57 2.28
N LEU A 177 16.62 -12.83 1.16
CA LEU A 177 16.59 -11.38 1.15
C LEU A 177 15.32 -10.82 1.84
N GLY A 178 14.16 -11.41 1.56
CA GLY A 178 12.89 -11.07 2.19
C GLY A 178 12.91 -11.27 3.71
N ARG A 179 13.51 -12.37 4.19
CA ARG A 179 13.65 -12.66 5.64
C ARG A 179 14.59 -11.70 6.34
N GLN A 180 15.67 -11.28 5.67
CA GLN A 180 16.55 -10.23 6.18
C GLN A 180 15.80 -8.90 6.31
N ALA A 181 14.94 -8.56 5.35
CA ALA A 181 14.13 -7.34 5.38
C ALA A 181 13.05 -7.32 6.48
N THR A 182 12.58 -8.50 6.93
CA THR A 182 11.64 -8.65 8.06
C THR A 182 12.34 -8.81 9.42
N GLY A 183 13.67 -8.92 9.45
CA GLY A 183 14.46 -9.00 10.68
C GLY A 183 14.43 -10.39 11.34
N GLU A 184 14.16 -11.45 10.58
CA GLU A 184 14.13 -12.81 11.09
C GLU A 184 15.48 -13.53 10.85
N PRO A 185 16.10 -14.15 11.88
CA PRO A 185 17.35 -14.88 11.64
C PRO A 185 17.12 -16.04 10.65
N PRO A 186 18.13 -16.36 9.83
CA PRO A 186 18.08 -17.47 8.87
C PRO A 186 17.80 -18.80 9.59
N PRO A 187 17.37 -19.85 8.86
CA PRO A 187 17.18 -21.16 9.44
C PRO A 187 18.55 -21.78 9.72
N GLU A 188 19.10 -21.54 10.90
CA GLU A 188 20.25 -22.30 11.36
C GLU A 188 19.81 -23.39 12.34
N GLY A 189 20.27 -24.60 12.08
CA GLY A 189 20.29 -25.70 13.03
C GLY A 189 21.22 -25.44 14.22
N GLN A 190 21.02 -24.35 14.95
CA GLN A 190 21.67 -24.11 16.24
C GLN A 190 20.69 -23.52 17.26
N ILE A 191 20.76 -24.10 18.45
CA ILE A 191 19.85 -23.95 19.59
C ILE A 191 19.99 -22.55 20.18
N ALA A 192 18.92 -21.75 20.18
CA ALA A 192 18.81 -20.55 21.00
C ALA A 192 17.39 -20.44 21.61
N ALA A 193 17.34 -20.17 22.91
CA ALA A 193 16.24 -20.44 23.82
C ALA A 193 14.99 -19.55 23.63
N GLY A 194 13.82 -20.19 23.50
CA GLY A 194 12.88 -20.23 24.63
C GLY A 194 11.59 -19.42 24.59
N ARG A 195 11.40 -18.38 23.76
CA ARG A 195 10.12 -17.62 23.73
C ARG A 195 9.54 -17.16 22.37
N PRO A 196 10.28 -17.05 21.24
CA PRO A 196 9.65 -16.74 19.95
C PRO A 196 9.01 -17.97 19.27
N GLN A 197 9.21 -19.17 19.81
CA GLN A 197 8.74 -20.41 19.20
C GLN A 197 7.21 -20.55 19.27
N LEU A 198 6.55 -20.21 20.38
CA LEU A 198 5.10 -20.43 20.54
C LEU A 198 4.25 -19.62 19.55
N ALA A 199 4.58 -18.35 19.29
CA ALA A 199 3.89 -17.55 18.29
C ALA A 199 4.11 -18.09 16.86
N ARG A 200 5.33 -18.58 16.56
CA ARG A 200 5.63 -19.25 15.29
C ARG A 200 4.97 -20.62 15.16
N THR A 201 4.87 -21.39 16.24
CA THR A 201 4.24 -22.73 16.22
C THR A 201 2.73 -22.58 16.03
N LEU A 202 2.14 -21.53 16.60
CA LEU A 202 0.73 -21.19 16.38
C LEU A 202 0.49 -20.66 14.95
N ALA A 203 1.35 -19.77 14.42
CA ALA A 203 1.27 -19.32 13.02
C ALA A 203 1.49 -20.45 12.01
N GLN A 204 2.41 -21.39 12.29
CA GLN A 204 2.62 -22.59 11.48
C GLN A 204 1.46 -23.59 11.61
N ALA A 205 0.77 -23.62 12.75
CA ALA A 205 -0.40 -24.49 12.96
C ALA A 205 -1.71 -23.92 12.36
N THR A 206 -1.78 -22.61 12.07
CA THR A 206 -2.97 -21.96 11.50
C THR A 206 -2.89 -21.68 10.00
N GLY A 207 -1.78 -22.01 9.34
CA GLY A 207 -1.48 -21.51 7.99
C GLY A 207 -0.90 -20.10 8.05
N CYS A 208 -0.23 -19.70 6.96
CA CYS A 208 0.41 -18.40 6.82
C CYS A 208 -0.50 -17.28 7.34
N ALA A 209 -0.03 -16.55 8.35
CA ALA A 209 -0.76 -15.41 8.90
C ALA A 209 -1.15 -14.48 7.76
N GLU A 210 -2.37 -13.95 7.82
CA GLU A 210 -3.19 -13.57 6.65
C GLU A 210 -2.60 -12.52 5.72
N GLU A 211 -1.41 -11.95 5.96
CA GLU A 211 -0.85 -10.96 5.05
C GLU A 211 0.64 -10.68 5.35
N SER A 212 1.54 -11.46 4.75
CA SER A 212 2.99 -11.24 4.89
C SER A 212 3.39 -9.82 4.46
N PRO A 213 4.29 -9.14 5.19
CA PRO A 213 4.84 -7.86 4.77
C PRO A 213 5.74 -7.99 3.53
N VAL A 214 6.10 -9.20 3.10
CA VAL A 214 6.97 -9.44 1.95
C VAL A 214 6.19 -10.14 0.84
N SER A 215 6.28 -9.61 -0.38
CA SER A 215 5.86 -10.29 -1.61
C SER A 215 7.03 -10.38 -2.59
N ILE A 216 7.09 -11.46 -3.35
CA ILE A 216 8.08 -11.68 -4.40
C ILE A 216 7.39 -11.46 -5.75
N LEU A 217 7.98 -10.65 -6.62
CA LEU A 217 7.54 -10.43 -7.98
C LEU A 217 8.59 -11.01 -8.91
N PHE A 218 8.24 -12.08 -9.62
CA PHE A 218 9.17 -12.94 -10.35
C PHE A 218 8.90 -12.84 -11.85
N LEU A 219 9.89 -12.38 -12.61
CA LEU A 219 9.81 -12.19 -14.05
C LEU A 219 10.82 -13.11 -14.74
N SER A 220 10.32 -13.97 -15.62
CA SER A 220 11.14 -14.92 -16.38
C SER A 220 10.36 -15.42 -17.60
N ASP A 221 11.05 -16.06 -18.52
CA ASP A 221 10.42 -16.87 -19.56
C ASP A 221 10.08 -18.30 -19.08
N GLY A 222 10.49 -18.69 -17.87
CA GLY A 222 10.06 -19.92 -17.19
C GLY A 222 10.91 -21.17 -17.45
N ALA A 223 11.93 -21.09 -18.32
CA ALA A 223 12.69 -22.26 -18.73
C ALA A 223 13.94 -22.50 -17.87
N GLN A 224 13.82 -23.25 -16.77
CA GLN A 224 14.99 -23.62 -15.94
C GLN A 224 15.91 -24.60 -16.69
N THR A 225 17.20 -24.26 -16.76
CA THR A 225 18.25 -25.07 -17.44
C THR A 225 19.47 -25.34 -16.56
N ARG A 226 19.57 -24.65 -15.41
CA ARG A 226 20.61 -24.80 -14.39
C ARG A 226 20.00 -24.66 -12.99
N GLY A 227 20.84 -24.70 -11.98
CA GLY A 227 20.47 -24.51 -10.58
C GLY A 227 20.49 -25.80 -9.78
N VAL A 228 20.69 -25.65 -8.47
CA VAL A 228 20.73 -26.76 -7.51
C VAL A 228 19.31 -27.17 -7.13
N LEU A 229 18.44 -26.18 -6.89
CA LEU A 229 17.04 -26.39 -6.53
C LEU A 229 16.16 -26.42 -7.77
N GLN A 230 15.14 -27.29 -7.74
CA GLN A 230 14.08 -27.25 -8.73
C GLN A 230 13.16 -26.03 -8.51
N PRO A 231 12.45 -25.54 -9.55
CA PRO A 231 11.55 -24.39 -9.42
C PRO A 231 10.50 -24.54 -8.32
N LEU A 232 9.88 -25.74 -8.21
CA LEU A 232 8.87 -26.02 -7.19
C LEU A 232 9.44 -26.21 -5.79
N GLU A 233 10.71 -26.62 -5.67
CA GLU A 233 11.41 -26.66 -4.37
C GLU A 233 11.67 -25.23 -3.87
N GLY A 234 12.11 -24.33 -4.76
CA GLY A 234 12.21 -22.89 -4.47
C GLY A 234 10.85 -22.29 -4.09
N ALA A 235 9.77 -22.66 -4.79
CA ALA A 235 8.42 -22.24 -4.45
C ALA A 235 7.97 -22.76 -3.08
N ALA A 236 8.35 -23.98 -2.71
CA ALA A 236 8.07 -24.53 -1.39
C ALA A 236 8.80 -23.75 -0.28
N LEU A 237 10.02 -23.27 -0.52
CA LEU A 237 10.73 -22.37 0.41
C LEU A 237 9.96 -21.04 0.60
N ALA A 238 9.49 -20.43 -0.49
CA ALA A 238 8.70 -19.20 -0.44
C ALA A 238 7.37 -19.41 0.30
N LYS A 239 6.68 -20.52 0.04
CA LYS A 239 5.48 -20.92 0.77
C LYS A 239 5.75 -21.11 2.27
N GLY A 240 6.86 -21.77 2.62
CA GLY A 240 7.27 -21.97 4.01
C GLY A 240 7.62 -20.68 4.74
N ALA A 241 8.08 -19.66 4.01
CA ALA A 241 8.30 -18.31 4.50
C ALA A 241 7.03 -17.43 4.47
N CYS A 242 5.91 -17.95 3.95
CA CYS A 242 4.68 -17.22 3.75
C CYS A 242 4.82 -16.01 2.81
N PHE A 243 5.73 -16.09 1.84
CA PHE A 243 5.95 -15.05 0.85
C PHE A 243 5.20 -15.42 -0.43
N PRO A 244 4.09 -14.74 -0.77
CA PRO A 244 3.41 -14.97 -2.04
C PRO A 244 4.32 -14.56 -3.20
N VAL A 245 4.46 -15.45 -4.18
CA VAL A 245 5.25 -15.21 -5.40
C VAL A 245 4.29 -14.92 -6.55
N ASN A 246 4.27 -13.65 -6.97
CA ASN A 246 3.55 -13.25 -8.18
C ASN A 246 4.49 -13.47 -9.37
N THR A 247 4.09 -14.30 -10.33
CA THR A 247 4.92 -14.66 -11.48
C THR A 247 4.39 -14.02 -12.75
N ILE A 248 5.32 -13.53 -13.58
CA ILE A 248 5.03 -13.00 -14.90
C ILE A 248 5.85 -13.77 -15.91
N ALA A 249 5.16 -14.50 -16.79
CA ALA A 249 5.76 -15.17 -17.93
C ALA A 249 5.90 -14.19 -19.09
N LEU A 250 7.14 -13.95 -19.53
CA LEU A 250 7.44 -13.02 -20.62
C LEU A 250 7.86 -13.75 -21.89
N GLY A 251 7.26 -13.37 -23.01
CA GLY A 251 7.62 -13.88 -24.33
C GLY A 251 6.47 -14.51 -25.09
N THR A 252 6.78 -14.98 -26.29
CA THR A 252 5.86 -15.66 -27.20
C THR A 252 6.42 -17.01 -27.64
N PRO A 253 5.57 -17.96 -28.04
CA PRO A 253 6.03 -19.26 -28.54
C PRO A 253 6.94 -19.19 -29.78
N ALA A 254 6.95 -18.06 -30.49
CA ALA A 254 7.78 -17.82 -31.67
C ALA A 254 9.13 -17.16 -31.34
N GLY A 255 9.44 -16.96 -30.06
CA GLY A 255 10.69 -16.32 -29.63
C GLY A 255 11.92 -17.07 -30.09
N VAL A 256 12.86 -16.32 -30.68
CA VAL A 256 14.14 -16.81 -31.16
C VAL A 256 15.25 -15.85 -30.75
N ILE A 257 16.44 -16.39 -30.52
CA ILE A 257 17.66 -15.62 -30.35
C ILE A 257 18.63 -15.91 -31.49
N ASP A 258 19.35 -14.89 -31.96
CA ASP A 258 20.41 -15.07 -32.94
C ASP A 258 21.70 -15.53 -32.27
N ARG A 259 22.16 -16.74 -32.63
CA ARG A 259 23.44 -17.29 -32.17
C ARG A 259 24.63 -16.41 -32.55
N GLY A 260 24.55 -15.65 -33.65
CA GLY A 260 25.60 -14.77 -34.14
C GLY A 260 25.90 -13.58 -33.22
N GLN A 261 24.92 -13.14 -32.44
CA GLN A 261 25.03 -11.99 -31.53
C GLN A 261 25.87 -12.28 -30.27
N PHE A 262 26.04 -13.56 -29.89
CA PHE A 262 26.64 -13.96 -28.61
C PHE A 262 28.05 -14.55 -28.70
N GLY A 263 28.74 -14.35 -29.83
CA GLY A 263 30.20 -14.45 -29.90
C GLY A 263 30.81 -15.86 -29.70
N PHE A 264 30.06 -16.94 -29.92
CA PHE A 264 30.64 -18.28 -29.96
C PHE A 264 31.30 -18.55 -31.33
N GLY A 265 32.40 -17.81 -31.55
CA GLY A 265 33.48 -18.09 -32.48
C GLY A 265 33.11 -18.41 -33.92
N PHE A 266 32.95 -17.39 -34.76
CA PHE A 266 33.54 -17.27 -36.11
C PHE A 266 33.58 -15.77 -36.46
N ALA A 267 34.47 -15.36 -37.37
CA ALA A 267 34.66 -13.96 -37.76
C ALA A 267 33.35 -13.29 -38.22
N PRO A 268 33.18 -11.96 -38.02
CA PRO A 268 32.01 -11.24 -38.52
C PRO A 268 31.86 -11.48 -40.04
N GLY A 269 30.72 -12.05 -40.44
CA GLY A 269 30.42 -12.39 -41.84
C GLY A 269 30.62 -13.86 -42.24
N GLN A 270 31.01 -14.76 -41.32
CA GLN A 270 31.05 -16.22 -41.56
C GLN A 270 30.23 -16.98 -40.52
N GLY A 271 28.93 -16.78 -40.50
CA GLY A 271 28.00 -17.57 -39.70
C GLY A 271 26.60 -17.18 -40.11
N GLY A 272 25.83 -18.11 -40.67
CA GLY A 272 24.42 -17.85 -40.98
C GLY A 272 23.66 -17.54 -39.69
N GLU A 273 22.56 -16.78 -39.81
CA GLU A 273 21.56 -16.57 -38.75
C GLU A 273 21.09 -17.94 -38.26
N GLN A 274 21.65 -18.42 -37.16
CA GLN A 274 21.23 -19.69 -36.57
C GLN A 274 20.31 -19.34 -35.42
N LEU A 275 19.04 -19.15 -35.76
CA LEU A 275 17.97 -18.87 -34.83
C LEU A 275 17.79 -20.06 -33.87
N ILE A 276 17.93 -19.80 -32.57
CA ILE A 276 17.67 -20.79 -31.52
C ILE A 276 16.29 -20.48 -30.94
N PRO A 277 15.31 -21.41 -31.00
CA PRO A 277 14.00 -21.19 -30.41
C PRO A 277 14.09 -21.19 -28.88
N VAL A 278 13.44 -20.20 -28.27
CA VAL A 278 13.37 -19.99 -26.82
C VAL A 278 11.92 -19.77 -26.38
N PRO A 279 11.05 -20.80 -26.50
CA PRO A 279 9.66 -20.67 -26.11
C PRO A 279 9.55 -20.52 -24.59
N PRO A 280 8.64 -19.66 -24.09
CA PRO A 280 8.41 -19.54 -22.67
C PRO A 280 7.69 -20.80 -22.11
N ASP A 281 7.93 -21.09 -20.83
CA ASP A 281 7.28 -22.12 -20.02
C ASP A 281 6.36 -21.46 -18.96
N PRO A 282 5.13 -21.06 -19.34
CA PRO A 282 4.16 -20.49 -18.42
C PRO A 282 3.64 -21.52 -17.40
N GLU A 283 3.77 -22.83 -17.66
CA GLU A 283 3.25 -23.87 -16.76
C GLU A 283 4.07 -23.91 -15.47
N THR A 284 5.39 -23.87 -15.59
CA THR A 284 6.30 -23.81 -14.43
C THR A 284 6.04 -22.56 -13.60
N LEU A 285 5.93 -21.38 -14.22
CA LEU A 285 5.67 -20.12 -13.52
C LEU A 285 4.28 -20.06 -12.88
N ARG A 286 3.27 -20.63 -13.52
CA ARG A 286 1.93 -20.76 -12.94
C ARG A 286 1.94 -21.65 -11.69
N ALA A 287 2.61 -22.80 -11.77
CA ALA A 287 2.72 -23.72 -10.65
C ALA A 287 3.43 -23.10 -9.43
N ILE A 288 4.44 -22.25 -9.65
CA ILE A 288 5.11 -21.48 -8.58
C ILE A 288 4.13 -20.51 -7.89
N ALA A 289 3.37 -19.73 -8.67
CA ALA A 289 2.40 -18.78 -8.13
C ALA A 289 1.29 -19.49 -7.34
N GLU A 290 0.70 -20.53 -7.91
CA GLU A 290 -0.36 -21.33 -7.25
C GLU A 290 0.14 -21.99 -5.96
N THR A 291 1.38 -22.50 -5.95
CA THR A 291 1.96 -23.15 -4.78
C THR A 291 2.09 -22.18 -3.60
N THR A 292 2.45 -20.93 -3.87
CA THR A 292 2.75 -19.89 -2.89
C THR A 292 1.55 -19.00 -2.55
N GLY A 293 0.43 -19.14 -3.27
CA GLY A 293 -0.75 -18.28 -3.13
C GLY A 293 -0.60 -16.91 -3.79
N GLY A 294 0.35 -16.76 -4.72
CA GLY A 294 0.51 -15.57 -5.55
C GLY A 294 -0.33 -15.62 -6.83
N GLN A 295 -0.12 -14.62 -7.69
CA GLN A 295 -0.84 -14.48 -8.97
C GLN A 295 0.08 -14.74 -10.15
N PHE A 296 -0.43 -15.44 -11.16
CA PHE A 296 0.25 -15.67 -12.42
C PHE A 296 -0.28 -14.73 -13.50
N SER A 297 0.59 -14.18 -14.33
CA SER A 297 0.24 -13.39 -15.51
C SER A 297 1.14 -13.70 -16.70
N GLU A 298 0.57 -13.66 -17.91
CA GLU A 298 1.35 -13.75 -19.16
C GLU A 298 1.45 -12.36 -19.79
N ALA A 299 2.66 -11.97 -20.15
CA ALA A 299 2.93 -10.76 -20.89
C ALA A 299 3.54 -11.11 -22.25
N ARG A 300 2.82 -10.78 -23.32
CA ARG A 300 3.26 -11.01 -24.71
C ARG A 300 3.72 -9.73 -25.41
N THR A 301 3.53 -8.59 -24.77
CA THR A 301 3.89 -7.25 -25.25
C THR A 301 4.36 -6.40 -24.07
N ALA A 302 5.22 -5.41 -24.33
CA ALA A 302 5.64 -4.44 -23.33
C ALA A 302 4.44 -3.75 -22.66
N GLU A 303 3.43 -3.36 -23.44
CA GLU A 303 2.23 -2.72 -22.90
C GLU A 303 1.43 -3.63 -21.94
N THR A 304 1.37 -4.93 -22.22
CA THR A 304 0.67 -5.88 -21.32
C THR A 304 1.46 -6.09 -20.04
N LEU A 305 2.80 -6.08 -20.14
CA LEU A 305 3.71 -6.17 -19.01
C LEU A 305 3.58 -4.94 -18.11
N GLU A 306 3.65 -3.75 -18.69
CA GLU A 306 3.51 -2.48 -17.99
C GLU A 306 2.16 -2.37 -17.27
N ARG A 307 1.07 -2.74 -17.95
CA ARG A 307 -0.26 -2.79 -17.32
C ARG A 307 -0.31 -3.78 -16.15
N ALA A 308 0.39 -4.91 -16.23
CA ALA A 308 0.48 -5.85 -15.11
C ALA A 308 1.22 -5.23 -13.91
N TYR A 309 2.34 -4.55 -14.18
CA TYR A 309 3.17 -3.90 -13.16
C TYR A 309 2.51 -2.67 -12.52
N GLY A 310 1.85 -1.78 -13.27
CA GLY A 310 1.16 -0.62 -12.67
C GLY A 310 -0.03 -1.01 -11.78
N ASN A 311 -0.78 -2.04 -12.18
CA ASN A 311 -1.82 -2.61 -11.32
C ASN A 311 -1.26 -3.22 -10.03
N LEU A 312 -0.06 -3.80 -10.09
CA LEU A 312 0.63 -4.34 -8.92
C LEU A 312 1.21 -3.22 -8.05
N GLY A 313 1.92 -2.24 -8.62
CA GLY A 313 2.51 -1.11 -7.89
C GLY A 313 1.49 -0.28 -7.12
N SER A 314 0.33 -0.03 -7.72
CA SER A 314 -0.76 0.72 -7.09
C SER A 314 -1.48 -0.03 -5.94
N ARG A 315 -1.39 -1.37 -5.90
CA ARG A 315 -2.04 -2.23 -4.89
C ARG A 315 -1.06 -2.72 -3.83
N LEU A 316 0.18 -2.99 -4.21
CA LEU A 316 1.20 -3.51 -3.33
C LEU A 316 1.61 -2.43 -2.33
N GLY A 317 1.58 -2.78 -1.05
CA GLY A 317 1.89 -1.86 0.04
C GLY A 317 0.76 -0.93 0.45
N ARG A 318 -0.48 -1.11 -0.04
CA ARG A 318 -1.67 -0.40 0.45
C ARG A 318 -2.66 -1.38 1.08
N GLU A 319 -3.16 -1.06 2.26
CA GLU A 319 -4.24 -1.79 2.93
C GLU A 319 -5.43 -0.85 3.21
N PRO A 320 -6.68 -1.36 3.17
CA PRO A 320 -7.84 -0.58 3.58
C PRO A 320 -7.73 -0.27 5.08
N GLY A 321 -7.44 0.99 5.39
CA GLY A 321 -7.30 1.49 6.75
C GLY A 321 -8.39 2.50 7.10
N LYS A 322 -8.54 2.76 8.40
CA LYS A 322 -9.43 3.81 8.91
C LYS A 322 -8.59 5.01 9.31
N SER A 323 -8.90 6.17 8.73
CA SER A 323 -8.26 7.44 9.10
C SER A 323 -9.25 8.30 9.88
N GLU A 324 -8.81 8.81 11.03
CA GLU A 324 -9.58 9.78 11.81
C GLU A 324 -9.65 11.13 11.05
N ILE A 325 -10.84 11.74 11.01
CA ILE A 325 -11.05 13.11 10.51
C ILE A 325 -11.43 14.08 11.65
N THR A 326 -11.05 13.72 12.88
CA THR A 326 -11.31 14.47 14.12
C THR A 326 -10.92 15.94 14.01
N PHE A 327 -9.76 16.23 13.40
CA PHE A 327 -9.23 17.59 13.27
C PHE A 327 -10.16 18.54 12.51
N LEU A 328 -10.84 18.07 11.46
CA LEU A 328 -11.76 18.89 10.67
C LEU A 328 -12.93 19.39 11.54
N PHE A 329 -13.49 18.50 12.37
CA PHE A 329 -14.58 18.84 13.29
C PHE A 329 -14.11 19.79 14.40
N VAL A 330 -12.90 19.60 14.93
CA VAL A 330 -12.31 20.54 15.91
C VAL A 330 -12.11 21.92 15.30
N ALA A 331 -11.61 22.01 14.06
CA ALA A 331 -11.41 23.28 13.38
C ALA A 331 -12.74 24.03 13.13
N ILE A 332 -13.78 23.31 12.68
CA ILE A 332 -15.13 23.86 12.51
C ILE A 332 -15.69 24.35 13.86
N ALA A 333 -15.57 23.54 14.91
CA ALA A 333 -16.03 23.90 16.26
C ALA A 333 -15.32 25.18 16.76
N ALA A 334 -13.99 25.25 16.63
CA ALA A 334 -13.21 26.41 17.03
C ALA A 334 -13.65 27.68 16.28
N GLY A 335 -13.83 27.60 14.96
CA GLY A 335 -14.31 28.71 14.14
C GLY A 335 -15.70 29.19 14.57
N LEU A 336 -16.64 28.27 14.77
CA LEU A 336 -18.01 28.60 15.21
C LEU A 336 -18.04 29.24 16.60
N LEU A 337 -17.25 28.72 17.55
CA LEU A 337 -17.17 29.25 18.90
C LEU A 337 -16.55 30.65 18.95
N LEU A 338 -15.51 30.91 18.15
CA LEU A 338 -14.93 32.26 18.03
C LEU A 338 -15.93 33.26 17.47
N VAL A 339 -16.63 32.90 16.38
CA VAL A 339 -17.67 33.77 15.79
C VAL A 339 -18.80 34.00 16.78
N ALA A 340 -19.25 32.97 17.49
CA ALA A 340 -20.28 33.08 18.52
C ALA A 340 -19.86 34.03 19.65
N GLY A 341 -18.61 33.95 20.12
CA GLY A 341 -18.06 34.82 21.16
C GLY A 341 -17.99 36.29 20.73
N VAL A 342 -17.49 36.56 19.53
CA VAL A 342 -17.44 37.93 18.97
C VAL A 342 -18.85 38.49 18.79
N LEU A 343 -19.77 37.71 18.21
CA LEU A 343 -21.15 38.15 18.01
C LEU A 343 -21.86 38.41 19.34
N SER A 344 -21.61 37.57 20.35
CA SER A 344 -22.13 37.76 21.71
C SER A 344 -21.61 39.07 22.33
N ALA A 345 -20.32 39.37 22.21
CA ALA A 345 -19.73 40.60 22.73
C ALA A 345 -20.25 41.88 22.03
N VAL A 346 -20.56 41.80 20.74
CA VAL A 346 -21.08 42.93 19.95
C VAL A 346 -22.57 43.16 20.18
N VAL A 347 -23.34 42.09 20.38
CA VAL A 347 -24.81 42.15 20.52
C VAL A 347 -25.26 42.26 21.98
N ALA A 348 -24.43 41.85 22.94
CA ALA A 348 -24.75 42.00 24.36
C ALA A 348 -24.86 43.49 24.73
N PRO A 349 -25.92 43.89 25.46
CA PRO A 349 -26.00 45.23 26.00
C PRO A 349 -24.80 45.43 26.93
N ARG A 350 -23.93 46.40 26.61
CA ARG A 350 -22.88 46.85 27.53
C ARG A 350 -23.60 47.29 28.81
N LEU A 351 -23.45 46.52 29.89
CA LEU A 351 -23.99 46.88 31.19
C LEU A 351 -23.27 48.15 31.66
N PRO A 352 -23.98 49.26 31.95
CA PRO A 352 -23.41 50.39 32.67
C PRO A 352 -23.16 50.06 34.14
#